data_AF-A0A6N2YF80-F1
#
_entry.id   AF-A0A6N2YF80-F1
#
_cell.length_a   1.000
_cell.length_b   1.000
_cell.length_c   1.000
_cell.angle_alpha   90.00
_cell.angle_beta   90.00
_cell.angle_gamma   90.00
#
_symmetry.space_group_name_H-M   'P 1'
#
loop_
_entity.id
_entity.type
_entity.pdbx_description
1 polymer ?
#
loop_
_entity_poly.entity_id
_entity_poly.type
_entity_poly.pdbx_seq_one_letter_code
_entity_poly.pdbx_strand_id
1 'polypeptide(L)'
;MKKKLRELAAELSVTPREFDLVTVKKRNYYVYRYEGNLNGIENAVVLLSYPEKAFGNPKALRAFISTNVALSTQEILSWYVCRWPIEVFFRQCKEKLALDGYQIRSAQGIKRYWLLMSLAHFLCVAGTGRFCSFETGHHKICDTIQLEKYHYLFQCAKESNDFDSFMKFAV
;
A
#
# COMPACT_ATOMS: atom_id res chain seq x y z
N MET A 1 -6.51 21.27 31.74
CA MET A 1 -5.74 22.05 30.74
C MET A 1 -5.48 21.17 29.53
N LYS A 2 -5.82 21.61 28.31
CA LYS A 2 -5.52 20.84 27.08
C LYS A 2 -4.04 21.06 26.73
N LYS A 3 -3.25 19.99 26.60
CA LYS A 3 -1.84 20.05 26.15
C LYS A 3 -1.72 19.52 24.72
N LYS A 4 -0.71 19.98 23.98
CA LYS A 4 -0.40 19.37 22.68
C LYS A 4 0.21 17.99 22.91
N LEU A 5 -0.07 17.05 22.00
CA LEU A 5 0.45 15.68 22.10
C LEU A 5 1.99 15.63 22.21
N ARG A 6 2.69 16.55 21.52
CA ARG A 6 4.15 16.65 21.57
C ARG A 6 4.68 17.09 22.93
N GLU A 7 3.94 17.97 23.62
CA GLU A 7 4.31 18.45 24.95
C GLU A 7 4.14 17.32 25.96
N LEU A 8 3.00 16.62 25.91
CA LEU A 8 2.75 15.42 26.71
C LEU A 8 3.83 14.34 26.48
N ALA A 9 4.13 14.04 25.21
CA ALA A 9 5.14 13.03 24.89
C ALA A 9 6.55 13.45 25.35
N ALA A 10 6.88 14.74 25.29
CA ALA A 10 8.16 15.24 25.80
C ALA A 10 8.26 15.11 27.33
N GLU A 11 7.18 15.41 28.07
CA GLU A 11 7.10 15.20 29.52
C GLU A 11 7.27 13.72 29.88
N LEU A 12 6.56 12.81 29.20
CA LEU A 12 6.67 11.37 29.42
C LEU A 12 8.06 10.83 29.05
N SER A 13 8.70 11.39 28.02
CA SER A 13 10.03 10.94 27.58
C SER A 13 11.15 11.24 28.59
N VAL A 14 10.92 12.10 29.58
CA VAL A 14 11.85 12.34 30.70
C VAL A 14 11.98 11.11 31.59
N THR A 15 10.98 10.21 31.58
CA THR A 15 10.97 8.96 32.33
C THR A 15 10.96 7.77 31.37
N PRO A 16 12.12 7.36 30.81
CA PRO A 16 12.19 6.29 29.79
C PRO A 16 11.61 4.94 30.24
N ARG A 17 11.49 4.71 31.56
CA ARG A 17 10.93 3.47 32.14
C ARG A 17 9.46 3.25 31.82
N GLU A 18 8.73 4.30 31.43
CA GLU A 18 7.32 4.21 31.02
C GLU A 18 7.16 3.79 29.55
N PHE A 19 8.26 3.71 28.79
CA PHE A 19 8.25 3.28 27.40
C PHE A 19 8.75 1.85 27.28
N ASP A 20 7.95 1.00 26.66
CA ASP A 20 8.34 -0.36 26.31
C ASP A 20 9.13 -0.35 25.00
N LEU A 21 10.21 -1.14 24.94
CA LEU A 21 10.92 -1.39 23.69
C LEU A 21 10.19 -2.49 22.91
N VAL A 22 9.59 -2.14 21.77
CA VAL A 22 8.81 -3.05 20.94
C VAL A 22 9.48 -3.21 19.58
N THR A 23 9.67 -4.46 19.16
CA THR A 23 10.18 -4.79 17.83
C THR A 23 9.03 -5.07 16.87
N VAL A 24 8.95 -4.33 15.77
CA VAL A 24 7.98 -4.55 14.70
C VAL A 24 8.74 -4.83 13.41
N LYS A 25 8.52 -6.01 12.85
CA LYS A 25 9.32 -6.58 11.75
C LYS A 25 10.81 -6.68 12.13
N LYS A 26 11.62 -5.70 11.75
CA LYS A 26 13.09 -5.65 11.95
C LYS A 26 13.55 -4.32 12.53
N ARG A 27 12.62 -3.56 13.15
CA ARG A 27 12.88 -2.23 13.68
C ARG A 27 12.34 -2.15 15.09
N ASN A 28 13.10 -1.51 15.97
CA ASN A 28 12.73 -1.30 17.35
C ASN A 28 12.17 0.11 17.55
N TYR A 29 11.20 0.20 18.43
CA TYR A 29 10.50 1.42 18.78
C TYR A 29 10.33 1.49 20.28
N TYR A 30 10.57 2.67 20.86
CA TYR A 30 10.12 2.97 22.20
C TYR A 30 8.65 3.38 22.13
N VAL A 31 7.80 2.72 22.90
CA VAL A 31 6.36 2.91 22.82
C VAL A 31 5.77 3.10 24.21
N TYR A 32 5.07 4.21 24.39
CA TYR A 32 4.21 4.42 25.55
C TYR A 32 2.78 4.07 25.16
N ARG A 33 2.12 3.27 26.01
CA ARG A 33 0.73 2.85 25.82
C ARG A 33 -0.16 3.56 26.84
N TYR A 34 -1.08 4.38 26.34
CA TYR A 34 -2.22 4.87 27.10
C TYR A 34 -3.45 4.03 26.77
N GLU A 35 -4.23 3.68 27.78
CA GLU A 35 -5.56 3.10 27.62
C GLU A 35 -6.57 3.91 28.43
N GLY A 36 -7.68 4.25 27.79
CA GLY A 36 -8.78 4.95 28.45
C GLY A 36 -9.59 5.82 27.50
N ASN A 37 -10.35 6.73 28.08
CA ASN A 37 -11.35 7.49 27.38
C ASN A 37 -10.72 8.60 26.53
N LEU A 38 -11.14 8.69 25.27
CA LEU A 38 -10.86 9.80 24.38
C LEU A 38 -12.14 10.58 24.12
N ASN A 39 -12.01 11.82 23.63
CA ASN A 39 -13.18 12.62 23.30
C ASN A 39 -14.00 11.94 22.19
N GLY A 40 -15.18 11.42 22.55
CA GLY A 40 -16.06 10.67 21.64
C GLY A 40 -15.75 9.17 21.52
N ILE A 41 -14.78 8.62 22.25
CA ILE A 41 -14.49 7.18 22.29
C ILE A 41 -14.35 6.75 23.75
N GLU A 42 -15.26 5.89 24.21
CA GLU A 42 -15.33 5.49 25.61
C GLU A 42 -14.08 4.77 26.10
N ASN A 43 -13.53 3.83 25.34
CA ASN A 43 -12.26 3.18 25.68
C ASN A 43 -11.43 2.93 24.42
N ALA A 44 -10.19 3.40 24.41
CA ALA A 44 -9.26 3.23 23.31
C ALA A 44 -7.82 3.15 23.82
N VAL A 45 -6.96 2.57 22.99
CA VAL A 45 -5.52 2.58 23.19
C VAL A 45 -4.89 3.64 22.30
N VAL A 46 -4.06 4.49 22.90
CA VAL A 46 -3.18 5.42 22.18
C VAL A 46 -1.74 5.00 22.40
N LEU A 47 -1.01 4.78 21.30
CA LEU A 47 0.41 4.48 21.32
C LEU A 47 1.20 5.71 20.91
N LEU A 48 2.12 6.16 21.76
CA LEU A 48 3.13 7.15 21.40
C LEU A 48 4.42 6.42 21.10
N SER A 49 4.93 6.55 19.87
CA SER A 49 6.04 5.76 19.38
C SER A 49 7.18 6.65 18.86
N TYR A 50 8.40 6.28 19.23
CA TYR A 50 9.63 6.83 18.68
C TYR A 50 10.47 5.71 18.08
N PRO A 51 11.13 5.91 16.93
CA PRO A 51 12.21 5.04 16.49
C PRO A 51 13.29 4.97 17.57
N GLU A 52 13.87 3.79 17.79
CA GLU A 52 14.93 3.57 18.79
C GLU A 52 16.04 4.64 18.74
N LYS A 53 16.53 4.98 17.54
CA LYS A 53 17.61 5.95 17.31
C LYS A 53 17.19 7.42 17.44
N ALA A 54 15.92 7.71 17.68
CA ALA A 54 15.37 9.05 17.72
C ALA A 54 14.40 9.24 18.90
N PHE A 55 14.63 8.51 19.99
CA PHE A 55 13.85 8.64 21.22
C PHE A 55 13.87 10.09 21.74
N GLY A 56 12.72 10.58 22.20
CA GLY A 56 12.54 11.94 22.70
C GLY A 56 12.54 13.03 21.62
N ASN A 57 12.90 12.75 20.36
CA ASN A 57 12.89 13.76 19.29
C ASN A 57 11.43 14.09 18.87
N PRO A 58 10.94 15.34 19.08
CA PRO A 58 9.55 15.69 18.78
C PRO A 58 9.15 15.53 17.30
N LYS A 59 10.12 15.58 16.37
CA LYS A 59 9.88 15.36 14.93
C LYS A 59 9.72 13.87 14.58
N ALA A 60 10.29 12.99 15.40
CA ALA A 60 10.24 11.55 15.21
C ALA A 60 9.01 10.91 15.87
N LEU A 61 8.33 11.61 16.78
CA LEU A 61 7.11 11.13 17.43
C LEU A 61 6.04 10.74 16.41
N ARG A 62 5.47 9.55 16.58
CA ARG A 62 4.28 9.07 15.89
C ARG A 62 3.25 8.64 16.92
N ALA A 63 1.97 8.81 16.57
CA ALA A 63 0.86 8.40 17.42
C ALA A 63 -0.07 7.48 16.64
N PHE A 64 -0.51 6.41 17.29
CA PHE A 64 -1.41 5.41 16.74
C PHE A 64 -2.59 5.21 17.69
N ILE A 65 -3.77 4.91 17.16
CA ILE A 65 -5.00 4.74 17.95
C ILE A 65 -5.63 3.40 17.59
N SER A 66 -6.02 2.62 18.60
CA SER A 66 -6.81 1.40 18.43
C SER A 66 -8.07 1.50 19.27
N THR A 67 -9.23 1.22 18.68
CA THR A 67 -10.49 1.04 19.41
C THR A 67 -10.61 -0.36 20.02
N ASN A 68 -9.78 -1.30 19.58
CA ASN A 68 -9.69 -2.62 20.17
C ASN A 68 -8.58 -2.63 21.23
N VAL A 69 -8.98 -2.57 22.50
CA VAL A 69 -8.08 -2.52 23.66
C VAL A 69 -7.48 -3.88 24.03
N ALA A 70 -8.06 -4.97 23.52
CA ALA A 70 -7.55 -6.33 23.76
C ALA A 70 -6.25 -6.62 23.00
N LEU A 71 -5.92 -5.83 21.98
CA LEU A 71 -4.70 -6.00 21.21
C LEU A 71 -3.49 -5.51 22.00
N SER A 72 -2.40 -6.28 21.91
CA SER A 72 -1.10 -5.85 22.42
C SER A 72 -0.51 -4.69 21.60
N THR A 73 0.44 -3.97 22.19
CA THR A 73 1.18 -2.89 21.52
C THR A 73 1.81 -3.37 20.20
N GLN A 74 2.40 -4.58 20.19
CA GLN A 74 3.04 -5.15 19.01
C GLN A 74 2.02 -5.47 17.91
N GLU A 75 0.85 -6.02 18.25
CA GLU A 75 -0.21 -6.32 17.29
C GLU A 75 -0.76 -5.03 16.64
N ILE A 76 -1.08 -4.02 17.45
CA ILE A 76 -1.55 -2.72 16.95
C ILE A 76 -0.56 -2.16 15.95
N LEU A 77 0.73 -2.10 16.30
CA LEU A 77 1.75 -1.57 15.40
C LEU A 77 1.93 -2.45 14.15
N SER A 78 1.82 -3.77 14.28
CA SER A 78 1.90 -4.70 13.14
C SER A 78 0.78 -4.47 12.14
N TRP A 79 -0.45 -4.20 12.60
CA TRP A 79 -1.57 -3.81 11.76
C TRP A 79 -1.32 -2.49 11.04
N TYR A 80 -0.81 -1.48 11.74
CA TYR A 80 -0.49 -0.18 11.13
C TYR A 80 0.60 -0.28 10.05
N VAL A 81 1.51 -1.24 10.16
CA VAL A 81 2.51 -1.50 9.10
C VAL A 81 1.85 -2.00 7.81
N CYS A 82 0.71 -2.70 7.88
CA CYS A 82 -0.05 -3.13 6.70
C CYS A 82 -0.76 -1.98 5.97
N ARG A 83 -0.73 -0.75 6.51
CA ARG A 83 -1.23 0.44 5.81
C ARG A 83 -0.36 0.87 4.63
N TRP A 84 0.96 0.72 4.76
CA TRP A 84 1.92 1.15 3.72
C TRP A 84 1.68 0.50 2.35
N PRO A 85 1.39 -0.82 2.25
CA PRO A 85 0.96 -1.44 0.99
C PRO A 85 -0.17 -0.72 0.25
N ILE A 86 -1.11 -0.06 0.93
CA ILE A 86 -2.19 0.72 0.29
C ILE A 86 -1.60 1.93 -0.44
N GLU A 87 -0.65 2.65 0.18
CA GLU A 87 0.04 3.78 -0.44
C GLU A 87 0.89 3.33 -1.64
N VAL A 88 1.51 2.16 -1.55
CA VAL A 88 2.27 1.55 -2.66
C VAL A 88 1.34 1.15 -3.81
N PHE A 89 0.20 0.53 -3.51
CA PHE A 89 -0.83 0.19 -4.50
C PHE A 89 -1.25 1.43 -5.31
N PHE A 90 -1.64 2.52 -4.64
CA PHE A 90 -2.07 3.73 -5.34
C PHE A 90 -0.95 4.38 -6.16
N ARG A 91 0.31 4.32 -5.69
CA ARG A 91 1.46 4.81 -6.46
C ARG A 91 1.64 4.02 -7.76
N GLN A 92 1.65 2.69 -7.66
CA GLN A 92 1.77 1.78 -8.80
C GLN A 92 0.63 1.99 -9.81
N CYS A 93 -0.59 2.16 -9.32
CA CYS A 93 -1.75 2.40 -10.18
C CYS A 93 -1.66 3.73 -10.94
N LYS A 94 -1.11 4.79 -10.33
CA LYS A 94 -0.86 6.05 -11.03
C LYS A 94 0.23 5.90 -12.08
N GLU A 95 1.39 5.37 -11.67
CA GLU A 95 2.58 5.29 -12.53
C GLU A 95 2.43 4.34 -13.73
N LYS A 96 1.72 3.22 -13.56
CA LYS A 96 1.66 2.14 -14.58
C LYS A 96 0.27 1.84 -15.10
N LEU A 97 -0.78 2.17 -14.35
CA LEU A 97 -2.16 1.85 -14.73
C LEU A 97 -3.00 3.10 -15.06
N ALA A 98 -2.39 4.29 -15.11
CA ALA A 98 -3.00 5.57 -15.48
C ALA A 98 -4.11 6.08 -14.53
N LEU A 99 -4.05 5.73 -13.24
CA LEU A 99 -5.07 6.12 -12.27
C LEU A 99 -5.25 7.65 -12.13
N ASP A 100 -4.23 8.45 -12.41
CA ASP A 100 -4.32 9.92 -12.42
C ASP A 100 -4.36 10.52 -13.83
N GLY A 101 -4.25 9.69 -14.87
CA GLY A 101 -4.24 10.11 -16.28
C GLY A 101 -5.51 9.76 -17.07
N TYR A 102 -6.42 8.94 -16.52
CA TYR A 102 -7.65 8.56 -17.23
C TYR A 102 -8.61 9.75 -17.37
N GLN A 103 -9.27 9.87 -18.54
CA GLN A 103 -10.16 11.01 -18.86
C GLN A 103 -11.66 10.66 -18.86
N ILE A 104 -12.04 9.55 -18.23
CA ILE A 104 -13.43 9.09 -18.14
C ILE A 104 -14.22 9.97 -17.18
N ARG A 105 -15.33 10.56 -17.66
CA ARG A 105 -16.15 11.52 -16.88
C ARG A 105 -17.44 10.94 -16.30
N SER A 106 -17.90 9.79 -16.79
CA SER A 106 -19.14 9.17 -16.28
C SER A 106 -18.86 8.40 -15.00
N ALA A 107 -19.73 8.55 -13.98
CA ALA A 107 -19.57 7.84 -12.71
C ALA A 107 -19.51 6.31 -12.90
N GLN A 108 -20.32 5.76 -13.82
CA GLN A 108 -20.28 4.35 -14.16
C GLN A 108 -18.97 3.94 -14.85
N GLY A 109 -18.44 4.77 -15.74
CA GLY A 109 -17.16 4.54 -16.40
C GLY A 109 -16.00 4.55 -15.41
N ILE A 110 -15.99 5.49 -14.45
CA ILE A 110 -14.99 5.55 -13.38
C ILE A 110 -15.01 4.26 -12.55
N LYS A 111 -16.20 3.80 -12.12
CA LYS A 111 -16.35 2.55 -11.36
C LYS A 111 -15.81 1.34 -12.13
N ARG A 112 -16.16 1.22 -13.42
CA ARG A 112 -15.68 0.12 -14.28
C ARG A 112 -14.16 0.15 -14.44
N TYR A 113 -13.61 1.34 -14.70
CA TYR A 113 -12.17 1.52 -14.83
C TYR A 113 -11.44 1.15 -13.54
N TRP A 114 -11.92 1.58 -12.38
CA TRP A 114 -11.33 1.22 -11.09
C TRP A 114 -11.32 -0.29 -10.85
N LEU A 115 -12.40 -0.98 -11.21
CA LEU A 115 -12.48 -2.45 -11.10
C LEU A 115 -11.45 -3.13 -12.00
N LEU A 116 -11.37 -2.74 -13.28
CA LEU A 116 -10.44 -3.30 -14.25
C LEU A 116 -8.98 -3.04 -13.87
N MET A 117 -8.67 -1.82 -13.43
CA MET A 117 -7.35 -1.42 -12.98
C MET A 117 -6.92 -2.18 -11.72
N SER A 118 -7.83 -2.36 -10.76
CA SER A 118 -7.55 -3.18 -9.56
C SER A 118 -7.33 -4.65 -9.91
N LEU A 119 -8.10 -5.19 -10.86
CA LEU A 119 -7.93 -6.56 -11.35
C LEU A 119 -6.59 -6.72 -12.10
N ALA A 120 -6.21 -5.76 -12.95
CA ALA A 120 -4.94 -5.76 -13.65
C ALA A 120 -3.75 -5.73 -12.67
N HIS A 121 -3.85 -4.91 -11.61
CA HIS A 121 -2.86 -4.89 -10.54
C HIS A 121 -2.75 -6.26 -9.85
N PHE A 122 -3.90 -6.85 -9.49
CA PHE A 122 -3.94 -8.17 -8.88
C PHE A 122 -3.33 -9.26 -9.78
N LEU A 123 -3.64 -9.25 -11.07
CA LEU A 123 -3.05 -10.17 -12.05
C LEU A 123 -1.54 -10.00 -12.16
N CYS A 124 -1.02 -8.78 -12.10
CA CYS A 124 0.44 -8.56 -12.04
C CYS A 124 1.03 -9.22 -10.79
N VAL A 125 0.40 -9.07 -9.62
CA VAL A 125 0.93 -9.60 -8.36
C VAL A 125 0.81 -11.13 -8.25
N ALA A 126 -0.30 -11.72 -8.71
CA ALA A 126 -0.67 -13.11 -8.44
C ALA A 126 -0.80 -13.99 -9.70
N GLY A 127 -0.99 -13.40 -10.88
CA GLY A 127 -1.29 -14.10 -12.13
C GLY A 127 -0.12 -14.83 -12.77
N THR A 128 1.11 -14.67 -12.26
CA THR A 128 2.32 -15.32 -12.82
C THR A 128 2.59 -16.72 -12.27
N GLY A 129 1.61 -17.33 -11.59
CA GLY A 129 1.73 -18.66 -10.95
C GLY A 129 2.42 -18.64 -9.58
N ARG A 130 2.93 -17.49 -9.15
CA ARG A 130 3.46 -17.23 -7.81
C ARG A 130 3.21 -15.77 -7.44
N PHE A 131 3.14 -15.48 -6.15
CA PHE A 131 3.13 -14.10 -5.69
C PHE A 131 4.49 -13.44 -5.95
N CYS A 132 4.47 -12.25 -6.57
CA CYS A 132 5.65 -11.43 -6.76
C CYS A 132 5.34 -9.94 -6.55
N SER A 133 6.35 -9.07 -6.65
CA SER A 133 6.09 -7.63 -6.69
C SER A 133 5.30 -7.27 -7.96
N PHE A 134 4.51 -6.20 -7.86
CA PHE A 134 3.75 -5.67 -9.00
C PHE A 134 4.68 -5.37 -10.18
N GLU A 135 5.86 -4.78 -9.94
CA GLU A 135 6.81 -4.42 -11.00
C GLU A 135 7.30 -5.64 -11.76
N THR A 136 7.69 -6.71 -11.06
CA THR A 136 8.13 -7.95 -11.71
C THR A 136 7.00 -8.60 -12.50
N GLY A 137 5.80 -8.64 -11.91
CA GLY A 137 4.61 -9.18 -12.54
C GLY A 137 4.19 -8.43 -13.79
N HIS A 138 4.14 -7.10 -13.68
CA HIS A 138 3.82 -6.18 -14.77
C HIS A 138 4.78 -6.38 -15.95
N HIS A 139 6.09 -6.41 -15.71
CA HIS A 139 7.06 -6.67 -16.79
C HIS A 139 6.81 -8.00 -17.47
N LYS A 140 6.67 -9.10 -16.70
CA LYS A 140 6.40 -10.43 -17.27
C LYS A 140 5.13 -10.49 -18.09
N ILE A 141 4.05 -9.88 -17.61
CA ILE A 141 2.77 -9.85 -18.33
C ILE A 141 2.91 -9.02 -19.61
N CYS A 142 3.58 -7.86 -19.54
CA CYS A 142 3.86 -7.06 -20.73
C CYS A 142 4.69 -7.83 -21.77
N ASP A 143 5.73 -8.54 -21.34
CA ASP A 143 6.55 -9.38 -22.22
C ASP A 143 5.74 -10.50 -22.86
N THR A 144 4.86 -11.14 -22.08
CA THR A 144 3.96 -12.20 -22.55
C THR A 144 2.98 -11.66 -23.59
N ILE A 145 2.31 -10.54 -23.30
CA ILE A 145 1.40 -9.87 -24.24
C ILE A 145 2.13 -9.48 -25.51
N GLN A 146 3.36 -8.97 -25.41
CA GLN A 146 4.14 -8.58 -26.57
C GLN A 146 4.53 -9.78 -27.44
N LEU A 147 4.92 -10.89 -26.80
CA LEU A 147 5.21 -12.14 -27.49
C LEU A 147 3.97 -12.73 -28.18
N GLU A 148 2.83 -12.74 -27.50
CA GLU A 148 1.54 -13.19 -28.06
C GLU A 148 1.13 -12.35 -29.27
N LYS A 149 1.33 -11.02 -29.22
CA LYS A 149 1.12 -10.14 -30.37
C LYS A 149 2.00 -10.51 -31.57
N TYR A 150 3.28 -10.78 -31.34
CA TYR A 150 4.17 -11.22 -32.41
C TYR A 150 3.76 -12.58 -32.99
N HIS A 151 3.37 -13.53 -32.14
CA HIS A 151 2.86 -14.82 -32.60
C HIS A 151 1.58 -14.67 -33.41
N TYR A 152 0.64 -13.82 -32.97
CA TYR A 152 -0.58 -13.54 -33.70
C TYR A 152 -0.28 -12.96 -35.09
N LEU A 153 0.55 -11.91 -35.16
CA LEU A 153 0.96 -11.32 -36.45
C LEU A 153 1.64 -12.33 -37.37
N PHE A 154 2.49 -13.19 -36.82
CA PHE A 154 3.13 -14.26 -37.59
C PHE A 154 2.10 -15.25 -38.17
N GLN A 155 1.10 -15.67 -37.39
CA GLN A 155 0.04 -16.55 -37.90
C GLN A 155 -0.78 -15.87 -38.98
N CYS A 156 -1.19 -14.61 -38.78
CA CYS A 156 -1.88 -13.82 -39.81
C CYS A 156 -1.07 -13.76 -41.10
N ALA A 157 0.25 -13.51 -41.01
CA ALA A 157 1.13 -13.45 -42.18
C ALA A 157 1.24 -14.80 -42.90
N LYS A 158 1.33 -15.90 -42.14
CA LYS A 158 1.41 -17.26 -42.69
C LYS A 158 0.12 -17.68 -43.41
N GLU A 159 -1.03 -17.24 -42.93
CA GLU A 159 -2.36 -17.55 -43.50
C GLU A 159 -2.75 -16.65 -44.67
N SER A 160 -2.00 -15.57 -44.90
CA SER A 160 -2.28 -14.59 -45.94
C SER A 160 -1.52 -14.89 -47.23
N ASN A 161 -2.21 -14.80 -48.37
CA ASN A 161 -1.61 -15.05 -49.69
C ASN A 161 -0.84 -13.83 -50.25
N ASP A 162 -1.16 -12.63 -49.76
CA ASP A 162 -0.56 -11.36 -50.17
C ASP A 162 -0.58 -10.36 -49.00
N PHE A 163 0.09 -9.22 -49.20
CA PHE A 163 0.23 -8.18 -48.20
C PHE A 163 -1.11 -7.52 -47.83
N ASP A 164 -2.00 -7.31 -48.80
CA ASP A 164 -3.30 -6.67 -48.57
C ASP A 164 -4.22 -7.56 -47.71
N SER A 165 -4.13 -8.87 -47.92
CA SER A 165 -4.82 -9.89 -47.12
C SER A 165 -4.28 -9.92 -45.69
N PHE A 166 -2.96 -9.84 -45.51
CA PHE A 166 -2.34 -9.76 -44.18
C PHE A 166 -2.78 -8.51 -43.41
N MET A 167 -2.74 -7.34 -44.06
CA MET A 167 -3.10 -6.06 -43.41
C MET A 167 -4.56 -6.02 -42.95
N LYS A 168 -5.47 -6.81 -43.55
CA LYS A 168 -6.85 -6.95 -43.07
C LYS A 168 -6.97 -7.75 -41.77
N PHE A 169 -6.03 -8.64 -41.46
CA PHE A 169 -6.04 -9.44 -40.23
C PHE A 169 -5.21 -8.82 -39.08
N ALA A 170 -4.22 -8.01 -39.42
CA ALA A 170 -3.25 -7.44 -38.48
C ALA A 170 -3.71 -6.14 -37.78
N VAL A 171 -4.77 -5.49 -38.26
CA VAL A 171 -5.34 -4.21 -37.76
C VAL A 171 -6.65 -4.47 -37.02
#